data_AF-A0A815S585-F1
#
_entry.id   AF-A0A815S585-F1
#
_cell.length_a   1.000
_cell.length_b   1.000
_cell.length_c   1.000
_cell.angle_alpha   90.00
_cell.angle_beta   90.00
_cell.angle_gamma   90.00
#
_symmetry.space_group_name_H-M   'P 1'
#
loop_
_entity.id
_entity.type
_entity.pdbx_description
1 polymer ?
#
loop_
_entity_poly.entity_id
_entity_poly.type
_entity_poly.pdbx_seq_one_letter_code
_entity_poly.pdbx_strand_id
1 'polypeptide(L)'
;MLLGIANQSYSISTWINPNRIQTSPILHVSSANNGNGSWCLGMLSLSLSGRLTTTSSTGSDAISINGPVSMPDMWTHVTIIYSMDNGLRLYVNTTSMNFTVPFAYSGSDQKAFVLLESSLNATICNCTTGQFLGVLDEFRLYSSELTIPDILSLFNN
;
A
#
# COMPACT_ATOMS: atom_id res chain seq x y z
N MET A 1 5.74 10.79 -11.04
CA MET A 1 4.67 10.50 -10.07
C MET A 1 5.32 10.38 -8.71
N LEU A 2 4.65 10.89 -7.68
CA LEU A 2 5.26 11.27 -6.41
C LEU A 2 5.96 10.13 -5.64
N LEU A 3 5.44 8.91 -5.75
CA LEU A 3 6.01 7.70 -5.12
C LEU A 3 7.38 7.29 -5.69
N GLY A 4 7.82 7.88 -6.80
CA GLY A 4 9.17 7.64 -7.32
C GLY A 4 10.26 8.43 -6.59
N ILE A 5 9.91 9.42 -5.77
CA ILE A 5 10.86 10.37 -5.17
C ILE A 5 11.28 9.86 -3.79
N ALA A 6 12.58 9.75 -3.55
CA ALA A 6 13.10 9.35 -2.25
C ALA A 6 12.67 10.31 -1.12
N ASN A 7 12.39 9.78 0.06
CA ASN A 7 12.03 10.52 1.29
C ASN A 7 10.80 11.44 1.19
N GLN A 8 10.05 11.37 0.10
CA GLN A 8 8.82 12.13 -0.06
C GLN A 8 7.70 11.48 0.76
N SER A 9 7.07 12.26 1.65
CA SER A 9 5.89 11.81 2.38
C SER A 9 4.75 11.49 1.41
N TYR A 10 4.00 10.44 1.71
CA TYR A 10 2.87 10.01 0.91
C TYR A 10 1.75 9.46 1.78
N SER A 11 0.53 9.50 1.24
CA SER A 11 -0.60 8.78 1.81
C SER A 11 -1.44 8.15 0.73
N ILE A 12 -1.95 6.96 1.01
CA ILE A 12 -2.84 6.20 0.14
C ILE A 12 -4.07 5.83 0.93
N SER A 13 -5.26 6.10 0.40
CA SER A 13 -6.54 5.69 0.98
C SER A 13 -7.39 5.00 -0.08
N THR A 14 -8.04 3.90 0.31
CA THR A 14 -8.98 3.18 -0.55
C THR A 14 -9.90 2.31 0.29
N TRP A 15 -11.11 2.08 -0.21
CA TRP A 15 -11.98 1.02 0.26
C TRP A 15 -11.70 -0.27 -0.50
N ILE A 16 -11.62 -1.38 0.24
CA ILE A 16 -11.44 -2.71 -0.34
C ILE A 16 -12.57 -3.63 0.12
N ASN A 17 -13.02 -4.52 -0.76
CA ASN A 17 -13.91 -5.61 -0.42
C ASN A 17 -13.48 -6.88 -1.16
N PRO A 18 -12.69 -7.77 -0.53
CA PRO A 18 -12.26 -9.01 -1.16
C PRO A 18 -13.44 -9.98 -1.27
N ASN A 19 -13.70 -10.54 -2.43
CA ASN A 19 -14.64 -11.67 -2.59
C ASN A 19 -14.01 -12.99 -2.16
N ARG A 20 -12.68 -13.09 -2.25
CA ARG A 20 -11.92 -14.28 -1.87
C ARG A 20 -10.63 -13.90 -1.18
N ILE A 21 -10.36 -14.54 -0.04
CA ILE A 21 -9.08 -14.42 0.63
C ILE A 21 -8.05 -15.30 -0.09
N GLN A 22 -7.05 -14.64 -0.67
CA GLN A 22 -5.86 -15.28 -1.22
C GLN A 22 -4.68 -14.31 -1.13
N THR A 23 -3.46 -14.84 -1.18
CA THR A 23 -2.28 -13.98 -1.32
C THR A 23 -2.42 -13.18 -2.61
N SER A 24 -2.43 -11.86 -2.48
CA SER A 24 -2.63 -10.96 -3.61
C SER A 24 -2.08 -9.56 -3.33
N PRO A 25 -1.42 -8.92 -4.29
CA PRO A 25 -1.14 -7.50 -4.23
C PRO A 25 -2.42 -6.73 -4.55
N ILE A 26 -2.73 -5.73 -3.73
CA ILE A 26 -3.84 -4.81 -3.94
C ILE A 26 -3.33 -3.57 -4.65
N LEU A 27 -2.22 -3.01 -4.15
CA LEU A 27 -1.55 -1.86 -4.71
C LEU A 27 -0.08 -2.14 -4.93
N HIS A 28 0.35 -1.89 -6.16
CA HIS A 28 1.71 -2.04 -6.59
C HIS A 28 2.20 -0.75 -7.26
N VAL A 29 3.48 -0.44 -7.10
CA VAL A 29 4.13 0.68 -7.75
C VAL A 29 5.36 0.19 -8.51
N SER A 30 5.60 0.73 -9.71
CA SER A 30 6.76 0.36 -10.53
C SER A 30 7.29 1.52 -11.35
N SER A 31 8.57 1.47 -11.72
CA SER A 31 9.15 2.37 -12.72
C SER A 31 8.70 2.08 -14.16
N ALA A 32 8.01 0.96 -14.41
CA ALA A 32 7.43 0.60 -15.69
C ALA A 32 5.91 0.37 -15.61
N ASN A 33 5.20 0.70 -16.69
CA ASN A 33 3.74 0.60 -16.77
C ASN A 33 3.19 -0.83 -16.79
N ASN A 34 4.05 -1.83 -16.98
CA ASN A 34 3.71 -3.26 -16.93
C ASN A 34 3.96 -3.88 -15.55
N GLY A 35 4.36 -3.07 -14.56
CA GLY A 35 4.68 -3.53 -13.21
C GLY A 35 5.99 -4.29 -13.06
N ASN A 36 6.80 -4.42 -14.12
CA ASN A 36 8.09 -5.14 -14.11
C ASN A 36 9.29 -4.21 -14.34
N GLY A 37 9.20 -2.97 -13.85
CA GLY A 37 10.30 -2.01 -13.92
C GLY A 37 11.51 -2.44 -13.08
N SER A 38 12.65 -1.81 -13.32
CA SER A 38 13.88 -2.03 -12.51
C SER A 38 13.71 -1.67 -11.04
N TRP A 39 12.67 -0.90 -10.71
CA TRP A 39 12.23 -0.65 -9.36
C TRP A 39 10.73 -0.91 -9.28
N CYS A 40 10.33 -1.62 -8.22
CA CYS A 40 8.94 -1.91 -7.96
C CYS A 40 8.70 -2.38 -6.53
N LEU A 41 7.48 -2.19 -6.05
CA LEU A 41 7.09 -2.38 -4.67
C LEU A 41 5.60 -2.68 -4.57
N GLY A 42 5.24 -3.79 -3.91
CA GLY A 42 3.87 -4.01 -3.45
C GLY A 42 3.63 -3.21 -2.17
N MET A 43 2.87 -2.13 -2.22
CA MET A 43 2.67 -1.26 -1.04
C MET A 43 1.48 -1.68 -0.18
N LEU A 44 0.52 -2.41 -0.76
CA LEU A 44 -0.60 -3.01 -0.04
C LEU A 44 -0.86 -4.40 -0.61
N SER A 45 -0.96 -5.39 0.27
CA SER A 45 -1.26 -6.77 -0.10
C SER A 45 -2.15 -7.44 0.94
N LEU A 46 -2.78 -8.52 0.52
CA LEU A 46 -3.52 -9.46 1.34
C LEU A 46 -2.75 -10.78 1.41
N SER A 47 -2.74 -11.43 2.58
CA SER A 47 -2.19 -12.78 2.74
C SER A 47 -3.25 -13.87 2.54
N LEU A 48 -2.83 -15.15 2.42
CA LEU A 48 -3.72 -16.32 2.46
C LEU A 48 -4.61 -16.39 3.71
N SER A 49 -4.22 -15.75 4.82
CA SER A 49 -5.03 -15.67 6.04
C SER A 49 -5.92 -14.43 6.09
N GLY A 50 -5.95 -13.62 5.02
CA GLY A 50 -6.70 -12.36 4.94
C GLY A 50 -6.02 -11.21 5.64
N ARG A 51 -4.77 -11.38 6.10
CA ARG A 51 -4.06 -10.31 6.81
C ARG A 51 -3.64 -9.24 5.81
N LEU A 52 -3.97 -7.99 6.12
CA LEU A 52 -3.47 -6.85 5.36
C LEU A 52 -2.00 -6.59 5.72
N THR A 53 -1.18 -6.35 4.70
CA THR A 53 0.22 -5.98 4.88
C THR A 53 0.52 -4.78 4.02
N THR A 54 1.06 -3.73 4.62
CA THR A 54 1.63 -2.60 3.89
C THR A 54 3.15 -2.65 3.95
N THR A 55 3.80 -2.25 2.86
CA THR A 55 5.24 -2.35 2.71
C THR A 55 5.80 -1.09 2.06
N SER A 56 6.96 -0.65 2.54
CA SER A 56 7.71 0.49 2.01
C SER A 56 9.17 0.10 1.77
N SER A 57 9.81 0.71 0.76
CA SER A 57 11.21 0.40 0.40
C SER A 57 12.20 1.27 1.19
N THR A 58 13.28 0.66 1.66
CA THR A 58 14.48 1.34 2.19
C THR A 58 15.67 1.24 1.24
N GLY A 59 15.47 0.71 0.03
CA GLY A 59 16.48 0.55 -1.02
C GLY A 59 16.97 -0.88 -1.12
N SER A 60 17.74 -1.34 -0.13
CA SER A 60 18.21 -2.74 -0.08
C SER A 60 17.17 -3.72 0.44
N ASP A 61 16.22 -3.23 1.24
CA ASP A 61 15.21 -4.02 1.93
C ASP A 61 13.84 -3.36 1.83
N ALA A 62 12.83 -4.08 2.33
CA ALA A 62 11.47 -3.60 2.46
C ALA A 62 11.01 -3.70 3.91
N ILE A 63 10.45 -2.62 4.45
CA ILE A 63 9.84 -2.59 5.78
C ILE A 63 8.36 -2.86 5.62
N SER A 64 7.84 -3.84 6.36
CA SER A 64 6.43 -4.23 6.28
C SER A 64 5.73 -4.10 7.63
N ILE A 65 4.47 -3.69 7.59
CA ILE A 65 3.57 -3.62 8.73
C ILE A 65 2.38 -4.53 8.47
N ASN A 66 2.05 -5.37 9.44
CA ASN A 66 0.85 -6.20 9.40
C ASN A 66 -0.31 -5.48 10.08
N GLY A 67 -1.45 -5.48 9.41
CA GLY A 67 -2.74 -5.03 9.92
C GLY A 67 -3.62 -6.19 10.38
N PRO A 68 -4.94 -5.94 10.51
CA PRO A 68 -5.91 -6.93 10.89
C PRO A 68 -6.19 -7.89 9.72
N VAL A 69 -6.97 -8.92 10.01
CA VAL A 69 -7.52 -9.83 8.99
C VAL A 69 -8.77 -9.19 8.39
N SER A 70 -8.75 -8.96 7.08
CA SER A 70 -9.93 -8.64 6.28
C SER A 70 -10.71 -9.93 5.99
N MET A 71 -12.04 -9.81 5.92
CA MET A 71 -12.95 -10.93 5.68
C MET A 71 -13.55 -10.82 4.27
N PRO A 72 -13.92 -11.95 3.65
CA PRO A 72 -14.68 -11.93 2.41
C PRO A 72 -15.94 -11.09 2.51
N ASP A 73 -16.28 -10.39 1.42
CA ASP A 73 -17.53 -9.65 1.22
C ASP A 73 -17.78 -8.54 2.25
N MET A 74 -16.71 -8.06 2.92
CA MET A 74 -16.75 -6.98 3.90
C MET A 74 -15.91 -5.77 3.47
N TRP A 75 -16.57 -4.62 3.36
CA TRP A 75 -15.89 -3.35 3.13
C TRP A 75 -14.94 -2.99 4.26
N THR A 76 -13.70 -2.71 3.89
CA THR A 76 -12.62 -2.30 4.78
C THR A 76 -11.98 -1.04 4.22
N HIS A 77 -12.01 0.06 4.98
CA HIS A 77 -11.27 1.26 4.61
C HIS A 77 -9.82 1.12 5.06
N VAL A 78 -8.89 1.23 4.12
CA VAL A 78 -7.45 1.12 4.39
C VAL A 78 -6.78 2.45 4.09
N THR A 79 -5.98 2.93 5.03
CA THR A 79 -5.13 4.09 4.80
C THR A 79 -3.69 3.80 5.20
N ILE A 80 -2.77 4.01 4.27
CA ILE A 80 -1.33 3.91 4.47
C ILE A 80 -0.78 5.33 4.46
N ILE A 81 0.01 5.68 5.46
CA ILE A 81 0.72 6.96 5.50
C ILE A 81 2.20 6.73 5.76
N TYR A 82 3.04 7.57 5.17
CA TYR A 82 4.48 7.58 5.40
C TYR A 82 5.00 9.01 5.46
N SER A 83 5.91 9.25 6.40
CA SER A 83 6.83 10.40 6.37
C SER A 83 8.17 10.05 7.02
N MET A 84 9.19 10.88 6.75
CA MET A 84 10.49 10.74 7.41
C MET A 84 10.43 10.99 8.92
N ASP A 85 9.43 11.72 9.42
CA ASP A 85 9.34 12.04 10.85
C ASP A 85 8.54 10.99 11.64
N ASN A 86 7.61 10.31 10.98
CA ASN A 86 6.64 9.41 11.63
C ASN A 86 6.75 7.94 11.21
N GLY A 87 7.56 7.63 10.21
CA GLY A 87 7.68 6.28 9.64
C GLY A 87 6.45 5.87 8.83
N LEU A 88 6.32 4.57 8.56
CA LEU A 88 5.17 3.99 7.88
C LEU A 88 4.08 3.68 8.92
N ARG A 89 2.82 3.91 8.58
CA ARG A 89 1.68 3.60 9.44
C ARG A 89 0.51 3.05 8.63
N LEU A 90 -0.22 2.13 9.25
CA LEU A 90 -1.41 1.51 8.68
C LEU A 90 -2.63 1.82 9.56
N TYR A 91 -3.66 2.37 8.94
CA TYR A 91 -4.96 2.59 9.53
C TYR A 91 -6.00 1.71 8.84
N VAL A 92 -6.86 1.08 9.63
CA VAL A 92 -7.99 0.29 9.13
C VAL A 92 -9.25 0.75 9.84
N ASN A 93 -10.28 1.13 9.06
CA ASN A 93 -11.54 1.71 9.58
C ASN A 93 -11.27 2.79 10.64
N THR A 94 -10.35 3.72 10.34
CA THR A 94 -9.89 4.85 11.21
C THR A 94 -9.04 4.48 12.42
N THR A 95 -8.90 3.20 12.73
CA THR A 95 -8.06 2.75 13.86
C THR A 95 -6.62 2.57 13.41
N SER A 96 -5.67 3.21 14.11
CA SER A 96 -4.24 2.96 13.91
C SER A 96 -3.91 1.52 14.32
N MET A 97 -3.37 0.74 13.39
CA MET A 97 -3.10 -0.68 13.63
C MET A 97 -1.67 -0.89 14.15
N ASN A 98 -0.69 -0.53 13.34
CA ASN A 98 0.74 -0.68 13.64
C ASN A 98 1.52 0.40 12.88
N PHE A 99 2.72 0.68 13.37
CA PHE A 99 3.62 1.70 12.81
C PHE A 99 5.08 1.24 12.93
N THR A 100 5.95 1.85 12.14
CA THR A 100 7.40 1.69 12.28
C THR A 100 8.00 2.89 12.98
N VAL A 101 9.25 2.76 13.41
CA VAL A 101 10.10 3.93 13.64
C VAL A 101 10.34 4.68 12.32
N PRO A 102 10.74 5.96 12.38
CA PRO A 102 11.21 6.73 11.23
C PRO A 102 12.29 6.00 10.40
N PHE A 103 12.22 6.12 9.08
CA PHE A 103 13.22 5.59 8.15
C PHE A 103 13.25 6.38 6.84
N ALA A 104 14.36 6.27 6.11
CA ALA A 104 14.51 6.87 4.78
C ALA A 104 13.84 6.00 3.71
N TYR A 105 12.88 6.58 2.98
CA TYR A 105 12.20 5.91 1.88
C TYR A 105 13.04 5.97 0.61
N SER A 106 13.19 4.81 -0.05
CA SER A 106 13.87 4.71 -1.33
C SER A 106 12.86 4.64 -2.48
N GLY A 107 12.75 5.77 -3.19
CA GLY A 107 12.13 5.84 -4.51
C GLY A 107 13.12 5.47 -5.62
N SER A 108 12.62 5.36 -6.85
CA SER A 108 13.42 5.08 -8.04
C SER A 108 14.10 6.30 -8.68
N ASP A 109 13.72 7.51 -8.24
CA ASP A 109 13.97 8.78 -8.92
C ASP A 109 13.52 8.79 -10.39
N GLN A 110 12.56 7.91 -10.71
CA GLN A 110 11.96 7.75 -12.03
C GLN A 110 10.45 7.97 -12.00
N LYS A 111 9.82 7.91 -13.17
CA LYS A 111 8.36 7.89 -13.27
C LYS A 111 7.84 6.62 -12.60
N ALA A 112 7.11 6.78 -11.49
CA ALA A 112 6.34 5.70 -10.89
C ALA A 112 4.98 5.54 -11.59
N PHE A 113 4.53 4.30 -11.75
CA PHE A 113 3.20 3.88 -12.16
C PHE A 113 2.55 3.15 -10.99
N VAL A 114 1.32 3.51 -10.63
CA VAL A 114 0.51 2.77 -9.67
C VAL A 114 -0.33 1.77 -10.45
N LEU A 115 -0.24 0.50 -10.07
CA LEU A 115 -1.02 -0.59 -10.62
C LEU A 115 -1.91 -1.13 -9.49
N LEU A 116 -3.21 -1.17 -9.74
CA LEU A 116 -4.21 -1.72 -8.83
C LEU A 116 -4.57 -3.14 -9.30
N GLU A 117 -4.79 -4.04 -8.34
CA GLU A 117 -5.25 -5.42 -8.57
C GLU A 117 -4.39 -6.23 -9.56
N SER A 118 -3.13 -5.83 -9.74
CA SER A 118 -2.29 -6.37 -10.81
C SER A 118 -1.72 -7.73 -10.44
N SER A 119 -1.98 -8.74 -11.28
CA SER A 119 -1.35 -10.06 -11.15
C SER A 119 0.09 -10.02 -11.66
N LEU A 120 1.00 -9.52 -10.83
CA LEU A 120 2.41 -9.39 -11.21
C LEU A 120 3.21 -10.66 -10.91
N ASN A 121 4.31 -10.79 -11.64
CA ASN A 121 5.28 -11.85 -11.44
C ASN A 121 6.28 -11.43 -10.36
N ALA A 122 6.23 -12.06 -9.19
CA ALA A 122 7.00 -11.68 -8.00
C ALA A 122 8.52 -11.84 -8.10
N THR A 123 9.04 -12.31 -9.24
CA THR A 123 10.49 -12.56 -9.38
C THR A 123 11.30 -11.26 -9.50
N ILE A 124 10.70 -10.18 -10.02
CA ILE A 124 11.40 -8.90 -10.25
C ILE A 124 11.13 -7.91 -9.11
N CYS A 125 9.91 -7.95 -8.59
CA CYS A 125 9.42 -7.05 -7.57
C CYS A 125 9.20 -7.91 -6.34
N ASN A 126 9.81 -7.58 -5.20
CA ASN A 126 9.66 -8.31 -3.94
C ASN A 126 8.23 -8.14 -3.39
N CYS A 127 7.25 -8.64 -4.14
CA CYS A 127 5.83 -8.46 -3.98
C CYS A 127 5.15 -9.84 -3.97
N THR A 128 3.92 -9.87 -3.49
CA THR A 128 3.13 -11.10 -3.47
C THR A 128 2.65 -11.45 -4.88
N THR A 129 2.71 -12.73 -5.26
CA THR A 129 2.04 -13.22 -6.47
C THR A 129 0.56 -13.43 -6.21
N GLY A 130 -0.24 -13.29 -7.27
CA GLY A 130 -1.68 -13.52 -7.24
C GLY A 130 -2.45 -12.31 -7.77
N GLN A 131 -3.75 -12.47 -7.96
CA GLN A 131 -4.66 -11.39 -8.32
C GLN A 131 -5.51 -11.04 -7.11
N PHE A 132 -5.73 -9.76 -6.84
CA PHE A 132 -6.76 -9.39 -5.88
C PHE A 132 -8.13 -9.73 -6.48
N LEU A 133 -8.91 -10.54 -5.77
CA LEU A 133 -10.26 -10.92 -6.18
C LEU A 133 -11.23 -10.20 -5.27
N GLY A 134 -11.72 -9.06 -5.72
CA GLY A 134 -12.53 -8.15 -4.93
C GLY A 134 -12.98 -6.96 -5.75
N VAL A 135 -13.43 -5.94 -5.03
CA VAL A 135 -13.66 -4.61 -5.57
C VAL A 135 -12.90 -3.58 -4.75
N LEU A 136 -12.46 -2.53 -5.43
CA LEU A 136 -11.88 -1.33 -4.85
C LEU A 136 -12.81 -0.16 -5.09
N ASP A 137 -12.83 0.77 -4.14
CA ASP A 137 -13.53 2.04 -4.31
C ASP A 137 -12.72 3.20 -3.72
N GLU A 138 -12.99 4.41 -4.23
CA GLU A 138 -12.45 5.68 -3.76
C GLU A 138 -10.93 5.68 -3.55
N PHE A 139 -10.18 5.18 -4.55
CA PHE A 139 -8.72 5.21 -4.51
C PHE A 139 -8.20 6.66 -4.57
N ARG A 140 -7.43 7.05 -3.55
CA ARG A 140 -6.84 8.38 -3.42
C ARG A 140 -5.36 8.28 -3.06
N LEU A 141 -4.54 9.09 -3.72
CA LEU A 141 -3.10 9.21 -3.51
C LEU A 141 -2.74 10.66 -3.20
N TYR A 142 -2.02 10.88 -2.12
CA TYR A 142 -1.62 12.19 -1.63
C TYR A 142 -0.10 12.32 -1.54
N SER A 143 0.36 13.55 -1.68
CA SER A 143 1.78 13.91 -1.58
C SER A 143 2.24 14.43 -0.23
N SER A 144 1.50 14.06 0.79
CA SER A 144 1.73 14.44 2.17
C SER A 144 1.28 13.31 3.08
N GLU A 145 1.75 13.36 4.32
CA GLU A 145 1.19 12.57 5.40
C GLU A 145 -0.19 13.13 5.76
N LEU A 146 -1.24 12.31 5.69
CA LEU A 146 -2.57 12.67 6.13
C LEU A 146 -2.64 12.68 7.66
N THR A 147 -3.42 13.63 8.19
CA THR A 147 -3.71 13.69 9.62
C THR A 147 -4.87 12.78 10.00
N ILE A 148 -5.02 12.47 11.29
CA ILE A 148 -6.16 11.67 11.78
C ILE A 148 -7.52 12.28 11.38
N PRO A 149 -7.74 13.61 11.51
CA PRO A 149 -8.95 14.25 10.98
C PRO A 149 -9.19 13.99 9.49
N ASP A 150 -8.16 14.01 8.66
CA ASP A 150 -8.29 13.73 7.22
C ASP A 150 -8.75 12.28 7.01
N ILE A 151 -8.14 11.31 7.71
CA ILE A 151 -8.50 9.88 7.62
C ILE A 151 -9.96 9.65 8.06
N LEU A 152 -10.40 10.34 9.12
CA LEU A 152 -11.79 10.29 9.58
C LEU A 152 -12.75 10.86 8.54
N SER A 153 -12.37 11.95 7.86
CA SER A 153 -13.18 12.51 6.77
C SER A 153 -13.28 11.54 5.59
N LEU A 154 -12.21 10.83 5.25
CA LEU A 154 -12.21 9.87 4.14
C LEU A 154 -13.03 8.62 4.44
N PHE A 155 -13.11 8.21 5.70
CA PHE A 155 -13.92 7.07 6.14
C PHE A 155 -15.43 7.37 6.16
N ASN A 156 -15.83 8.63 6.36
CA ASN A 156 -17.24 9.03 6.46
C ASN A 156 -17.83 9.56 5.14
N ASN A 157 -17.05 9.50 4.06
CA ASN A 157 -17.44 9.98 2.73
C ASN A 157 -17.81 8.76 1.88
#